data_AF-A0A7W8N8L7-F1
#
_entry.id   AF-A0A7W8N8L7-F1
#
_cell.length_a   1.000
_cell.length_b   1.000
_cell.length_c   1.000
_cell.angle_alpha   90.00
_cell.angle_beta   90.00
_cell.angle_gamma   90.00
#
_symmetry.space_group_name_H-M   'P 1'
#
loop_
_entity.id
_entity.type
_entity.pdbx_description
1 polymer ?
#
loop_
_entity_poly.entity_id
_entity_poly.type
_entity_poly.pdbx_seq_one_letter_code
_entity_poly.pdbx_strand_id
1 'polypeptide(L)'
;MAPDNGSPNRYDERESRLDANRATAAILADVTGRHSTRSRHRWAKCGARRVSYFTRFFSMQTVTSPDAPQGVRQVAIGPERDGQRIDNALVTLLKGVPKSMIYRLLRTGQVRVNGKRAKPDTRLTDGDMLRIPPVRVAERPEGKGPATGMVAQVADAIIFEDKHFLVIDKPAGIASHGGSGVSHGAIELLRAARPQEHLELVHRLDRDTSGVLVFAKTRSGLTGLQALIRGGEVTKQYLCLMLGHPSKAKFDVNAPLLKSVMQGGERMVRVADNGKPSLTFFREMEQYPAARLMQAQLGTGRTHQIRVHAAHIGHPLAGDPKYGDKEMNKRFKDMGLNRMFLHAAHLSFELEDRSYSFSAPLPDDLKDFLDVLSVKGKRLIYTLPKSRTDF
;
A
#
# COMPACT_ATOMS: atom_id res chain seq x y z
N MET A 1 -3.51 -48.18 45.94
CA MET A 1 -4.80 -48.07 46.66
C MET A 1 -5.47 -46.78 46.21
N ALA A 2 -6.73 -46.84 45.79
CA ALA A 2 -7.65 -45.70 45.84
C ALA A 2 -8.35 -45.71 47.23
N PRO A 3 -9.14 -44.70 47.67
CA PRO A 3 -10.27 -44.06 46.97
C PRO A 3 -10.09 -42.53 46.79
N ASP A 4 -11.08 -41.68 46.41
CA ASP A 4 -12.23 -41.73 45.46
C ASP A 4 -13.21 -40.55 45.77
N ASN A 5 -14.13 -40.23 44.86
CA ASN A 5 -15.31 -39.33 44.98
C ASN A 5 -15.11 -37.80 45.04
N GLY A 6 -16.09 -37.02 44.52
CA GLY A 6 -16.17 -35.56 44.81
C GLY A 6 -16.90 -34.59 43.87
N SER A 7 -17.64 -35.00 42.83
CA SER A 7 -18.54 -34.10 42.06
C SER A 7 -19.82 -33.78 42.87
N PRO A 8 -20.65 -32.73 42.57
CA PRO A 8 -20.87 -32.13 41.24
C PRO A 8 -21.17 -30.60 41.14
N ASN A 9 -21.42 -30.20 39.88
CA ASN A 9 -21.97 -28.94 39.38
C ASN A 9 -23.35 -28.53 39.96
N ARG A 10 -23.64 -27.21 40.02
CA ARG A 10 -25.01 -26.65 40.01
C ARG A 10 -25.09 -25.35 39.19
N TYR A 11 -26.00 -25.36 38.23
CA TYR A 11 -26.74 -24.16 37.79
C TYR A 11 -27.92 -23.93 38.77
N ASP A 12 -28.34 -22.68 38.93
CA ASP A 12 -29.76 -22.30 38.98
C ASP A 12 -29.89 -20.84 38.48
N GLU A 13 -31.12 -20.42 38.14
CA GLU A 13 -31.43 -19.14 37.49
C GLU A 13 -32.09 -18.14 38.46
N ARG A 14 -32.88 -17.17 37.93
CA ARG A 14 -33.75 -16.18 38.64
C ARG A 14 -33.05 -14.93 39.22
N GLU A 15 -33.67 -13.75 39.26
CA GLU A 15 -34.68 -13.10 38.40
C GLU A 15 -34.69 -11.57 38.69
N SER A 16 -35.75 -10.82 38.33
CA SER A 16 -35.96 -9.36 38.52
C SER A 16 -35.10 -8.46 37.59
N ARG A 17 -35.60 -7.53 36.75
CA ARG A 17 -36.93 -6.90 36.51
C ARG A 17 -37.49 -6.10 37.70
N LEU A 18 -37.86 -4.81 37.61
CA LEU A 18 -37.85 -3.82 36.52
C LEU A 18 -37.10 -2.52 36.99
N ASP A 19 -37.15 -1.34 36.35
CA ASP A 19 -38.33 -0.47 36.21
C ASP A 19 -38.23 0.54 35.04
N ALA A 20 -39.33 1.25 34.75
CA ALA A 20 -39.45 2.14 33.58
C ALA A 20 -40.30 3.43 33.81
N ASN A 21 -40.25 4.33 32.81
CA ASN A 21 -41.16 5.47 32.55
C ASN A 21 -41.08 6.75 33.42
N ARG A 22 -40.60 7.85 32.82
CA ARG A 22 -41.33 9.11 32.48
C ARG A 22 -40.31 10.20 32.05
N ALA A 23 -40.44 11.05 31.02
CA ALA A 23 -41.51 11.55 30.15
C ALA A 23 -42.08 12.95 30.50
N THR A 24 -41.51 13.99 29.90
CA THR A 24 -42.01 15.38 29.66
C THR A 24 -41.03 16.12 28.74
N ALA A 25 -41.28 17.34 28.23
CA ALA A 25 -42.39 17.85 27.40
C ALA A 25 -42.02 19.29 26.91
N ALA A 26 -42.50 19.69 25.74
CA ALA A 26 -42.11 20.89 24.96
C ALA A 26 -42.26 22.27 25.63
N ILE A 27 -41.54 23.28 25.11
CA ILE A 27 -42.03 24.67 24.97
C ILE A 27 -41.27 25.43 23.84
N LEU A 28 -41.48 26.74 23.67
CA LEU A 28 -41.86 27.37 22.39
C LEU A 28 -41.51 28.86 22.27
N ALA A 29 -41.70 29.41 21.06
CA ALA A 29 -41.60 30.83 20.61
C ALA A 29 -40.17 31.44 20.56
N ASP A 30 -39.73 32.27 19.60
CA ASP A 30 -40.30 33.14 18.51
C ASP A 30 -40.31 34.66 18.82
N VAL A 31 -40.61 35.51 17.81
CA VAL A 31 -40.52 37.00 17.70
C VAL A 31 -39.12 37.49 17.28
N THR A 32 -38.85 38.11 16.11
CA THR A 32 -39.56 38.86 15.02
C THR A 32 -39.69 40.40 15.18
N GLY A 33 -39.68 41.12 14.04
CA GLY A 33 -39.74 42.59 13.91
C GLY A 33 -38.49 43.17 13.21
N ARG A 34 -38.46 43.57 11.92
CA ARG A 34 -39.27 44.50 11.08
C ARG A 34 -39.10 46.00 11.40
N HIS A 35 -38.69 46.78 10.39
CA HIS A 35 -39.36 48.00 9.89
C HIS A 35 -38.59 48.59 8.68
N SER A 36 -39.08 49.61 7.95
CA SER A 36 -40.10 49.51 6.88
C SER A 36 -40.22 50.84 6.11
N THR A 37 -40.71 50.80 4.85
CA THR A 37 -41.01 51.98 3.99
C THR A 37 -39.77 52.79 3.57
N ARG A 38 -39.75 53.67 2.55
CA ARG A 38 -40.73 54.26 1.59
C ARG A 38 -39.92 54.62 0.31
N SER A 39 -40.43 55.02 -0.86
CA SER A 39 -41.79 55.36 -1.32
C SER A 39 -42.04 54.90 -2.79
N ARG A 40 -41.92 55.76 -3.80
CA ARG A 40 -42.03 55.49 -5.26
C ARG A 40 -41.23 56.53 -6.07
N HIS A 41 -40.70 56.16 -7.25
CA HIS A 41 -40.88 56.87 -8.53
C HIS A 41 -40.54 55.92 -9.72
N ARG A 42 -40.66 56.39 -10.98
CA ARG A 42 -41.06 55.54 -12.13
C ARG A 42 -40.15 55.71 -13.37
N TRP A 43 -40.21 54.73 -14.29
CA TRP A 43 -39.68 54.67 -15.67
C TRP A 43 -38.27 54.08 -15.93
N ALA A 44 -38.30 52.81 -16.37
CA ALA A 44 -37.60 52.25 -17.53
C ALA A 44 -36.08 52.47 -17.76
N LYS A 45 -35.29 51.38 -17.60
CA LYS A 45 -34.50 50.76 -18.68
C LYS A 45 -33.90 49.39 -18.27
N CYS A 46 -33.42 48.64 -19.27
CA CYS A 46 -32.49 47.49 -19.19
C CYS A 46 -32.90 46.21 -18.41
N GLY A 47 -33.54 45.30 -19.16
CA GLY A 47 -33.17 43.88 -19.33
C GLY A 47 -32.51 43.09 -18.18
N ALA A 48 -33.21 42.05 -17.73
CA ALA A 48 -32.75 41.13 -16.69
C ALA A 48 -31.49 40.33 -17.11
N ARG A 49 -30.44 40.37 -16.26
CA ARG A 49 -29.28 39.46 -16.37
C ARG A 49 -29.53 38.17 -15.59
N ARG A 50 -29.81 37.08 -16.33
CA ARG A 50 -29.91 35.73 -15.77
C ARG A 50 -28.50 35.11 -15.73
N VAL A 51 -27.95 34.87 -14.54
CA VAL A 51 -26.62 34.25 -14.42
C VAL A 51 -26.72 32.78 -14.83
N SER A 52 -25.97 32.40 -15.86
CA SER A 52 -25.84 31.02 -16.34
C SER A 52 -24.41 30.54 -16.11
N TYR A 53 -24.26 29.38 -15.47
CA TYR A 53 -22.96 28.72 -15.31
C TYR A 53 -22.56 28.09 -16.64
N PHE A 54 -21.83 28.84 -17.46
CA PHE A 54 -21.44 28.37 -18.79
C PHE A 54 -20.17 27.52 -18.76
N THR A 55 -20.30 26.27 -19.19
CA THR A 55 -19.21 25.29 -19.30
C THR A 55 -18.10 25.81 -20.22
N ARG A 56 -16.89 26.03 -19.69
CA ARG A 56 -15.74 26.48 -20.49
C ARG A 56 -15.13 25.30 -21.27
N PHE A 57 -15.82 24.89 -22.34
CA PHE A 57 -15.25 24.02 -23.37
C PHE A 57 -13.98 24.68 -23.94
N PHE A 58 -12.81 24.08 -23.68
CA PHE A 58 -11.60 24.44 -24.38
C PHE A 58 -11.61 23.80 -25.77
N SER A 59 -11.77 24.65 -26.79
CA SER A 59 -11.49 24.26 -28.17
C SER A 59 -9.98 24.03 -28.30
N MET A 60 -9.56 22.79 -28.49
CA MET A 60 -8.20 22.49 -28.93
C MET A 60 -8.19 22.50 -30.45
N GLN A 61 -7.64 23.56 -31.05
CA GLN A 61 -7.31 23.58 -32.47
C GLN A 61 -6.29 22.46 -32.76
N THR A 62 -6.49 21.75 -33.86
CA THR A 62 -5.65 20.61 -34.25
C THR A 62 -4.34 21.08 -34.85
N VAL A 63 -3.25 21.03 -34.08
CA VAL A 63 -1.89 21.05 -34.64
C VAL A 63 -1.54 19.64 -35.10
N THR A 64 -1.09 19.50 -36.34
CA THR A 64 -0.81 18.22 -36.98
C THR A 64 0.70 17.97 -37.11
N SER A 65 1.20 16.93 -36.43
CA SER A 65 2.54 16.38 -36.64
C SER A 65 2.46 15.04 -37.39
N PRO A 66 3.40 14.66 -38.29
CA PRO A 66 3.17 13.55 -39.22
C PRO A 66 3.38 12.15 -38.61
N ASP A 67 4.46 11.97 -37.84
CA ASP A 67 5.07 10.65 -37.59
C ASP A 67 4.53 9.93 -36.34
N ALA A 68 3.23 9.61 -36.37
CA ALA A 68 2.64 8.60 -35.49
C ALA A 68 2.03 7.47 -36.35
N PRO A 69 2.44 6.19 -36.19
CA PRO A 69 1.98 5.11 -37.06
C PRO A 69 0.47 4.90 -36.92
N GLN A 70 -0.28 5.28 -37.97
CA GLN A 70 -1.75 5.40 -37.93
C GLN A 70 -2.50 4.04 -38.01
N GLY A 71 -1.76 2.93 -38.05
CA GLY A 71 -2.32 1.59 -38.22
C GLY A 71 -2.68 0.86 -36.92
N VAL A 72 -3.49 -0.19 -37.06
CA VAL A 72 -3.63 -1.22 -36.02
C VAL A 72 -2.34 -2.04 -35.99
N ARG A 73 -1.68 -2.12 -34.83
CA ARG A 73 -0.48 -2.96 -34.65
C ARG A 73 -0.89 -4.40 -34.39
N GLN A 74 -0.17 -5.34 -34.99
CA GLN A 74 -0.16 -6.73 -34.55
C GLN A 74 1.22 -7.04 -33.97
N VAL A 75 1.27 -7.68 -32.81
CA VAL A 75 2.49 -7.96 -32.05
C VAL A 75 2.47 -9.44 -31.69
N ALA A 76 3.44 -10.20 -32.21
CA ALA A 76 3.70 -11.54 -31.71
C ALA A 76 4.24 -11.43 -30.28
N ILE A 77 3.69 -12.22 -29.38
CA ILE A 77 4.19 -12.38 -28.01
C ILE A 77 5.31 -13.41 -28.06
N GLY A 78 6.49 -13.04 -27.56
CA GLY A 78 7.63 -13.95 -27.42
C GLY A 78 7.71 -14.62 -26.05
N PRO A 79 8.72 -15.49 -25.84
CA PRO A 79 8.88 -16.26 -24.61
C PRO A 79 9.18 -15.38 -23.38
N GLU A 80 9.53 -14.09 -23.56
CA GLU A 80 9.73 -13.12 -22.48
C GLU A 80 8.40 -12.56 -21.91
N ARG A 81 7.30 -12.73 -22.64
CA ARG A 81 5.94 -12.27 -22.26
C ARG A 81 4.91 -13.36 -22.09
N ASP A 82 5.24 -14.60 -22.41
CA ASP A 82 4.45 -15.76 -22.02
C ASP A 82 4.12 -15.74 -20.51
N GLY A 83 2.90 -16.09 -20.14
CA GLY A 83 2.36 -15.93 -18.79
C GLY A 83 2.28 -14.48 -18.28
N GLN A 84 2.63 -13.44 -19.04
CA GLN A 84 2.45 -12.04 -18.62
C GLN A 84 0.95 -11.66 -18.69
N ARG A 85 0.47 -10.85 -17.76
CA ARG A 85 -0.88 -10.25 -17.89
C ARG A 85 -0.88 -9.23 -19.03
N ILE A 86 -1.91 -9.27 -19.86
CA ILE A 86 -2.07 -8.35 -20.98
C ILE A 86 -2.08 -6.87 -20.56
N ASP A 87 -2.62 -6.51 -19.38
CA ASP A 87 -2.61 -5.14 -18.91
C ASP A 87 -1.21 -4.63 -18.53
N ASN A 88 -0.35 -5.50 -17.99
CA ASN A 88 1.07 -5.20 -17.79
C ASN A 88 1.83 -5.14 -19.13
N ALA A 89 1.59 -6.10 -20.03
CA ALA A 89 2.25 -6.13 -21.35
C ALA A 89 1.97 -4.86 -22.16
N LEU A 90 0.71 -4.39 -22.17
CA LEU A 90 0.30 -3.16 -22.84
C LEU A 90 0.96 -1.92 -22.24
N VAL A 91 1.24 -1.86 -20.94
CA VAL A 91 1.97 -0.72 -20.32
C VAL A 91 3.38 -0.59 -20.91
N THR A 92 4.04 -1.70 -21.24
CA THR A 92 5.37 -1.71 -21.85
C THR A 92 5.31 -1.49 -23.37
N LEU A 93 4.31 -2.05 -24.05
CA LEU A 93 4.13 -1.95 -25.51
C LEU A 93 3.52 -0.62 -25.99
N LEU A 94 2.88 0.13 -25.07
CA LEU A 94 2.27 1.44 -25.28
C LEU A 94 2.84 2.46 -24.28
N LYS A 95 4.16 2.68 -24.33
CA LYS A 95 4.83 3.73 -23.54
C LYS A 95 4.09 5.07 -23.69
N GLY A 96 3.95 5.81 -22.59
CA GLY A 96 3.21 7.08 -22.51
C GLY A 96 1.68 6.95 -22.38
N VAL A 97 1.05 5.82 -22.72
CA VAL A 97 -0.41 5.66 -22.61
C VAL A 97 -0.83 5.50 -21.14
N PRO A 98 -1.75 6.33 -20.61
CA PRO A 98 -2.22 6.20 -19.23
C PRO A 98 -2.90 4.84 -18.97
N LYS A 99 -2.65 4.23 -17.80
CA LYS A 99 -3.26 2.94 -17.41
C LYS A 99 -4.80 2.96 -17.52
N SER A 100 -5.46 4.07 -17.18
CA SER A 100 -6.91 4.25 -17.36
C SER A 100 -7.36 4.13 -18.83
N MET A 101 -6.53 4.54 -19.79
CA MET A 101 -6.77 4.34 -21.21
C MET A 101 -6.53 2.89 -21.62
N ILE A 102 -5.48 2.22 -21.12
CA ILE A 102 -5.25 0.78 -21.37
C ILE A 102 -6.45 -0.05 -20.89
N TYR A 103 -6.94 0.18 -19.66
CA TYR A 103 -8.16 -0.44 -19.16
C TYR A 103 -9.40 -0.08 -20.00
N ARG A 104 -9.50 1.13 -20.57
CA ARG A 104 -10.57 1.50 -21.51
C ARG A 104 -10.50 0.68 -22.82
N LEU A 105 -9.32 0.51 -23.41
CA LEU A 105 -9.15 -0.23 -24.67
C LEU A 105 -9.48 -1.71 -24.51
N LEU A 106 -9.07 -2.32 -23.39
CA LEU A 106 -9.45 -3.68 -23.00
C LEU A 106 -10.96 -3.78 -22.71
N ARG A 107 -11.50 -2.88 -21.87
CA ARG A 107 -12.94 -2.86 -21.52
C ARG A 107 -13.85 -2.66 -22.73
N THR A 108 -13.41 -1.91 -23.74
CA THR A 108 -14.14 -1.74 -25.02
C THR A 108 -13.82 -2.80 -26.08
N GLY A 109 -12.93 -3.76 -25.78
CA GLY A 109 -12.60 -4.87 -26.67
C GLY A 109 -11.85 -4.48 -27.95
N GLN A 110 -11.18 -3.32 -27.94
CA GLN A 110 -10.37 -2.87 -29.07
C GLN A 110 -9.06 -3.66 -29.15
N VAL A 111 -8.48 -4.03 -28.01
CA VAL A 111 -7.38 -5.00 -27.91
C VAL A 111 -7.93 -6.43 -28.01
N ARG A 112 -7.26 -7.28 -28.80
CA ARG A 112 -7.59 -8.69 -28.99
C ARG A 112 -6.34 -9.57 -28.96
N VAL A 113 -6.50 -10.80 -28.50
CA VAL A 113 -5.48 -11.87 -28.57
C VAL A 113 -6.05 -12.97 -29.45
N ASN A 114 -5.34 -13.38 -30.50
CA ASN A 114 -5.78 -14.41 -31.46
C ASN A 114 -7.22 -14.15 -31.97
N GLY A 115 -7.51 -12.89 -32.31
CA GLY A 115 -8.84 -12.41 -32.73
C GLY A 115 -9.89 -12.26 -31.61
N LYS A 116 -9.69 -12.88 -30.44
CA LYS A 116 -10.64 -12.90 -29.31
C LYS A 116 -10.44 -11.69 -28.38
N ARG A 117 -11.52 -11.22 -27.75
CA ARG A 117 -11.49 -10.09 -26.79
C ARG A 117 -10.87 -10.52 -25.46
N ALA A 118 -9.81 -9.84 -25.05
CA ALA A 118 -9.13 -10.10 -23.77
C ALA A 118 -9.74 -9.30 -22.61
N LYS A 119 -9.64 -9.85 -21.39
CA LYS A 119 -9.86 -9.12 -20.13
C LYS A 119 -8.50 -8.60 -19.62
N PRO A 120 -8.44 -7.60 -18.71
CA PRO A 120 -7.15 -7.06 -18.26
C PRO A 120 -6.26 -8.07 -17.52
N ASP A 121 -6.86 -9.08 -16.90
CA ASP A 121 -6.22 -10.19 -16.21
C ASP A 121 -5.90 -11.40 -17.11
N THR A 122 -6.28 -11.37 -18.39
CA THR A 122 -5.89 -12.38 -19.39
C THR A 122 -4.37 -12.53 -19.42
N ARG A 123 -3.90 -13.77 -19.29
CA ARG A 123 -2.50 -14.15 -19.48
C ARG A 123 -2.25 -14.35 -20.99
N LEU A 124 -1.09 -13.89 -21.45
CA LEU A 124 -0.59 -14.14 -22.80
C LEU A 124 0.19 -15.46 -22.82
N THR A 125 0.32 -16.07 -23.99
CA THR A 125 1.09 -17.29 -24.27
C THR A 125 2.20 -16.97 -25.28
N ASP A 126 3.29 -17.74 -25.30
CA ASP A 126 4.28 -17.63 -26.39
C ASP A 126 3.61 -17.91 -27.75
N GLY A 127 3.96 -17.13 -28.78
CA GLY A 127 3.31 -17.17 -30.09
C GLY A 127 1.94 -16.50 -30.19
N ASP A 128 1.35 -15.96 -29.11
CA ASP A 128 0.08 -15.21 -29.19
C ASP A 128 0.20 -14.01 -30.13
N MET A 129 -0.84 -13.76 -30.94
CA MET A 129 -0.94 -12.58 -31.79
C MET A 129 -1.81 -11.50 -31.13
N LEU A 130 -1.15 -10.48 -30.56
CA LEU A 130 -1.78 -9.36 -29.88
C LEU A 130 -2.09 -8.22 -30.86
N ARG A 131 -3.38 -8.02 -31.17
CA ARG A 131 -3.89 -6.91 -31.98
C ARG A 131 -4.16 -5.70 -31.07
N ILE A 132 -3.46 -4.59 -31.33
CA ILE A 132 -3.53 -3.34 -30.57
C ILE A 132 -4.07 -2.22 -31.48
N PRO A 133 -5.13 -1.50 -31.09
CA PRO A 133 -5.68 -0.40 -31.90
C PRO A 133 -4.68 0.77 -32.04
N PRO A 134 -4.84 1.66 -33.03
CA PRO A 134 -4.10 2.92 -33.07
C PRO A 134 -4.44 3.75 -31.82
N VAL A 135 -3.43 4.05 -31.00
CA VAL A 135 -3.57 4.88 -29.80
C VAL A 135 -2.83 6.19 -30.01
N ARG A 136 -3.55 7.24 -30.43
CA ARG A 136 -3.01 8.60 -30.39
C ARG A 136 -2.85 9.01 -28.93
N VAL A 137 -1.61 9.06 -28.46
CA VAL A 137 -1.23 9.79 -27.25
C VAL A 137 -1.12 11.26 -27.68
N ALA A 138 -1.83 12.17 -27.01
CA ALA A 138 -1.44 13.57 -27.09
C ALA A 138 -0.07 13.68 -26.42
N GLU A 139 0.88 14.37 -27.06
CA GLU A 139 2.20 14.64 -26.47
C GLU A 139 2.00 15.34 -25.13
N ARG A 140 2.21 14.58 -24.04
CA ARG A 140 2.47 15.21 -22.76
C ARG A 140 3.87 15.78 -22.86
N PRO A 141 4.11 17.04 -22.46
CA PRO A 141 5.48 17.51 -22.26
C PRO A 141 6.17 16.50 -21.34
N GLU A 142 7.38 16.08 -21.70
CA GLU A 142 8.06 15.00 -20.99
C GLU A 142 8.15 15.37 -19.51
N GLY A 143 7.40 14.64 -18.68
CA GLY A 143 7.43 14.86 -17.24
C GLY A 143 8.85 14.59 -16.77
N LYS A 144 9.50 15.59 -16.17
CA LYS A 144 10.90 15.52 -15.75
C LYS A 144 11.21 14.13 -15.20
N GLY A 145 12.20 13.48 -15.80
CA GLY A 145 12.62 12.13 -15.43
C GLY A 145 12.94 12.03 -13.93
N PRO A 146 13.02 10.81 -13.39
CA PRO A 146 13.39 10.63 -11.99
C PRO A 146 14.65 11.42 -11.64
N ALA A 147 14.60 12.16 -10.53
CA ALA A 147 15.69 13.05 -10.13
C ALA A 147 16.98 12.25 -9.97
N THR A 148 18.08 12.71 -10.57
CA THR A 148 19.33 11.94 -10.70
C THR A 148 19.85 11.38 -9.38
N GLY A 149 19.72 12.14 -8.28
CA GLY A 149 20.07 11.67 -6.94
C GLY A 149 19.24 10.48 -6.44
N MET A 150 17.95 10.39 -6.79
CA MET A 150 17.11 9.21 -6.48
C MET A 150 17.45 8.00 -7.38
N VAL A 151 17.95 8.24 -8.59
CA VAL A 151 18.40 7.17 -9.49
C VAL A 151 19.70 6.58 -8.96
N ALA A 152 20.67 7.41 -8.59
CA ALA A 152 21.91 7.01 -7.92
C ALA A 152 21.61 6.26 -6.61
N GLN A 153 20.84 6.87 -5.69
CA GLN A 153 20.52 6.28 -4.37
C GLN A 153 19.91 4.87 -4.44
N VAL A 154 19.23 4.49 -5.53
CA VAL A 154 18.68 3.13 -5.71
C VAL A 154 19.63 2.20 -6.49
N ALA A 155 20.50 2.73 -7.33
CA ALA A 155 21.58 1.96 -7.96
C ALA A 155 22.68 1.59 -6.95
N ASP A 156 23.07 2.54 -6.09
CA ASP A 156 24.06 2.36 -5.02
C ASP A 156 23.56 1.43 -3.90
N ALA A 157 22.25 1.19 -3.83
CA ALA A 157 21.60 0.32 -2.85
C ALA A 157 21.59 -1.17 -3.23
N ILE A 158 22.20 -1.57 -4.36
CA ILE A 158 22.26 -2.96 -4.81
C ILE A 158 23.25 -3.76 -3.95
N ILE A 159 22.72 -4.74 -3.20
CA ILE A 159 23.50 -5.60 -2.28
C ILE A 159 23.82 -6.98 -2.87
N PHE A 160 23.14 -7.39 -3.94
CA PHE A 160 23.42 -8.63 -4.67
C PHE A 160 22.87 -8.57 -6.11
N GLU A 161 23.54 -9.23 -7.05
CA GLU A 161 23.10 -9.37 -8.43
C GLU A 161 23.65 -10.65 -9.07
N ASP A 162 22.84 -11.34 -9.88
CA ASP A 162 23.26 -12.50 -10.67
C ASP A 162 22.67 -12.51 -12.10
N LYS A 163 22.63 -13.70 -12.73
CA LYS A 163 21.98 -13.93 -14.04
C LYS A 163 20.46 -13.77 -14.01
N HIS A 164 19.79 -14.02 -12.89
CA HIS A 164 18.33 -14.13 -12.79
C HIS A 164 17.64 -12.96 -12.08
N PHE A 165 18.29 -12.38 -11.08
CA PHE A 165 17.72 -11.35 -10.22
C PHE A 165 18.79 -10.40 -9.65
N LEU A 166 18.33 -9.32 -9.01
CA LEU A 166 19.13 -8.45 -8.16
C LEU A 166 18.34 -8.12 -6.88
N VAL A 167 19.05 -7.67 -5.86
CA VAL A 167 18.52 -7.38 -4.53
C VAL A 167 19.05 -6.02 -4.09
N ILE A 168 18.17 -5.18 -3.53
CA ILE A 168 18.55 -3.90 -2.92
C ILE A 168 18.18 -3.88 -1.43
N ASP A 169 18.94 -3.15 -0.61
CA ASP A 169 18.38 -2.59 0.63
C ASP A 169 17.62 -1.31 0.26
N LYS A 170 16.30 -1.39 0.12
CA LYS A 170 15.51 -0.27 -0.40
C LYS A 170 15.48 0.87 0.64
N PRO A 171 15.94 2.08 0.30
CA PRO A 171 15.80 3.24 1.19
C PRO A 171 14.34 3.52 1.56
N ALA A 172 14.08 4.02 2.76
CA ALA A 172 12.75 4.49 3.14
C ALA A 172 12.34 5.75 2.35
N GLY A 173 11.04 6.01 2.25
CA GLY A 173 10.48 7.09 1.43
C GLY A 173 10.32 6.73 -0.06
N ILE A 174 10.98 5.68 -0.55
CA ILE A 174 10.86 5.17 -1.91
C ILE A 174 9.83 4.04 -1.97
N ALA A 175 8.76 4.20 -2.76
CA ALA A 175 7.79 3.12 -3.01
C ALA A 175 8.39 2.04 -3.93
N SER A 176 7.95 0.77 -3.87
CA SER A 176 8.45 -0.23 -4.82
C SER A 176 8.13 0.12 -6.29
N HIS A 177 6.99 0.74 -6.56
CA HIS A 177 6.57 1.17 -7.90
C HIS A 177 5.72 2.45 -7.87
N GLY A 178 5.63 3.14 -9.02
CA GLY A 178 4.76 4.29 -9.23
C GLY A 178 3.27 3.98 -9.05
N GLY A 179 2.48 4.99 -8.68
CA GLY A 179 1.07 4.83 -8.29
C GLY A 179 0.33 6.15 -8.13
N SER A 180 -0.83 6.11 -7.47
CA SER A 180 -1.61 7.32 -7.16
C SER A 180 -0.80 8.29 -6.31
N GLY A 181 -0.37 9.42 -6.89
CA GLY A 181 0.45 10.43 -6.22
C GLY A 181 1.95 10.14 -6.13
N VAL A 182 2.45 9.05 -6.73
CA VAL A 182 3.90 8.72 -6.77
C VAL A 182 4.30 8.47 -8.22
N SER A 183 5.15 9.33 -8.79
CA SER A 183 5.60 9.23 -10.18
C SER A 183 6.56 8.07 -10.41
N HIS A 184 7.57 7.93 -9.56
CA HIS A 184 8.64 6.94 -9.67
C HIS A 184 8.83 6.21 -8.33
N GLY A 185 8.87 4.88 -8.37
CA GLY A 185 9.33 4.02 -7.29
C GLY A 185 10.61 3.29 -7.69
N ALA A 186 11.08 2.37 -6.84
CA ALA A 186 12.35 1.67 -7.00
C ALA A 186 12.47 0.93 -8.37
N ILE A 187 11.38 0.36 -8.91
CA ILE A 187 11.41 -0.24 -10.27
C ILE A 187 11.60 0.81 -11.37
N GLU A 188 10.96 1.97 -11.28
CA GLU A 188 11.14 3.04 -12.26
C GLU A 188 12.53 3.71 -12.12
N LEU A 189 13.08 3.79 -10.90
CA LEU A 189 14.42 4.31 -10.62
C LEU A 189 15.51 3.37 -11.15
N LEU A 190 15.44 2.06 -10.87
CA LEU A 190 16.38 1.08 -11.42
C LEU A 190 16.31 1.01 -12.95
N ARG A 191 15.11 1.08 -13.55
CA ARG A 191 14.95 1.13 -15.02
C ARG A 191 15.50 2.42 -15.64
N ALA A 192 15.62 3.51 -14.86
CA ALA A 192 16.29 4.73 -15.30
C ALA A 192 17.82 4.62 -15.18
N ALA A 193 18.34 3.94 -14.16
CA ALA A 193 19.77 3.63 -14.02
C ALA A 193 20.25 2.62 -15.08
N ARG A 194 19.42 1.63 -15.41
CA ARG A 194 19.74 0.48 -16.27
C ARG A 194 18.71 0.36 -17.42
N PRO A 195 18.68 1.31 -18.37
CA PRO A 195 17.62 1.41 -19.38
C PRO A 195 17.60 0.25 -20.40
N GLN A 196 18.65 -0.55 -20.48
CA GLN A 196 18.75 -1.72 -21.36
C GLN A 196 18.37 -3.05 -20.67
N GLU A 197 18.13 -3.06 -19.35
CA GLU A 197 17.83 -4.27 -18.60
C GLU A 197 16.32 -4.52 -18.41
N HIS A 198 15.90 -5.77 -18.57
CA HIS A 198 14.52 -6.19 -18.32
C HIS A 198 14.28 -6.50 -16.83
N LEU A 199 14.26 -5.45 -16.00
CA LEU A 199 13.95 -5.56 -14.57
C LEU A 199 12.44 -5.66 -14.33
N GLU A 200 11.98 -6.55 -13.44
CA GLU A 200 10.59 -6.68 -12.96
C GLU A 200 10.52 -6.92 -11.45
N LEU A 201 9.42 -6.52 -10.80
CA LEU A 201 9.25 -6.67 -9.34
C LEU A 201 8.83 -8.09 -8.95
N VAL A 202 9.62 -8.72 -8.07
CA VAL A 202 9.29 -10.02 -7.46
C VAL A 202 8.26 -9.84 -6.34
N HIS A 203 8.50 -8.90 -5.44
CA HIS A 203 7.57 -8.54 -4.35
C HIS A 203 7.45 -7.02 -4.20
N ARG A 204 6.93 -6.55 -3.06
CA ARG A 204 6.83 -5.12 -2.73
C ARG A 204 7.10 -4.89 -1.25
N LEU A 205 7.51 -3.67 -0.92
CA LEU A 205 7.50 -3.08 0.41
C LEU A 205 6.57 -1.84 0.39
N ASP A 206 6.13 -1.39 1.57
CA ASP A 206 5.48 -0.08 1.69
C ASP A 206 6.52 1.04 1.50
N ARG A 207 6.10 2.26 1.13
CA ARG A 207 6.99 3.39 0.82
C ARG A 207 8.01 3.66 1.93
N ASP A 208 7.54 3.70 3.18
CA ASP A 208 8.32 4.13 4.34
C ASP A 208 9.00 2.95 5.07
N THR A 209 8.78 1.73 4.58
CA THR A 209 9.52 0.52 5.01
C THR A 209 10.84 0.47 4.26
N SER A 210 11.97 0.33 4.96
CA SER A 210 13.29 0.07 4.35
C SER A 210 13.58 -1.45 4.26
N GLY A 211 14.75 -1.86 3.77
CA GLY A 211 15.19 -3.26 3.79
C GLY A 211 15.05 -4.00 2.46
N VAL A 212 15.32 -5.29 2.51
CA VAL A 212 15.54 -6.17 1.36
C VAL A 212 14.34 -6.18 0.38
N LEU A 213 14.61 -5.83 -0.88
CA LEU A 213 13.66 -5.93 -2.00
C LEU A 213 14.31 -6.58 -3.24
N VAL A 214 13.68 -7.64 -3.74
CA VAL A 214 14.15 -8.43 -4.88
C VAL A 214 13.48 -8.02 -6.20
N PHE A 215 14.29 -7.97 -7.27
CA PHE A 215 13.90 -7.68 -8.65
C PHE A 215 14.41 -8.77 -9.58
N ALA A 216 13.57 -9.28 -10.48
CA ALA A 216 14.00 -10.26 -11.48
C ALA A 216 14.56 -9.57 -12.73
N LYS A 217 15.70 -10.07 -13.22
CA LYS A 217 16.33 -9.69 -14.50
C LYS A 217 15.89 -10.60 -15.66
N THR A 218 15.39 -11.79 -15.33
CA THR A 218 14.91 -12.79 -16.30
C THR A 218 13.48 -13.23 -15.98
N ARG A 219 12.78 -13.74 -16.99
CA ARG A 219 11.43 -14.30 -16.81
C ARG A 219 11.44 -15.54 -15.89
N SER A 220 12.43 -16.43 -16.01
CA SER A 220 12.55 -17.61 -15.13
C SER A 220 12.77 -17.22 -13.67
N GLY A 221 13.65 -16.25 -13.41
CA GLY A 221 13.81 -15.67 -12.07
C GLY A 221 12.49 -15.09 -11.54
N LEU A 222 11.75 -14.35 -12.37
CA LEU A 222 10.46 -13.78 -11.98
C LEU A 222 9.42 -14.85 -11.64
N THR A 223 9.26 -15.88 -12.48
CA THR A 223 8.25 -16.93 -12.28
C THR A 223 8.60 -17.86 -11.12
N GLY A 224 9.88 -18.24 -10.98
CA GLY A 224 10.40 -19.05 -9.88
C GLY A 224 10.28 -18.34 -8.53
N LEU A 225 10.80 -17.12 -8.40
CA LEU A 225 10.70 -16.35 -7.15
C LEU A 225 9.23 -16.03 -6.79
N GLN A 226 8.37 -15.76 -7.78
CA GLN A 226 6.94 -15.64 -7.54
C GLN A 226 6.24 -16.98 -7.25
N ALA A 227 6.83 -18.15 -7.54
CA ALA A 227 6.33 -19.45 -7.10
C ALA A 227 6.61 -19.69 -5.63
N LEU A 228 7.86 -19.53 -5.20
CA LEU A 228 8.28 -19.67 -3.80
C LEU A 228 7.46 -18.74 -2.88
N ILE A 229 7.21 -17.49 -3.31
CA ILE A 229 6.38 -16.54 -2.56
C ILE A 229 4.90 -16.96 -2.47
N ARG A 230 4.41 -17.80 -3.40
CA ARG A 230 3.04 -18.34 -3.40
C ARG A 230 2.90 -19.63 -2.59
N GLY A 231 3.88 -20.54 -2.63
CA GLY A 231 3.87 -21.77 -1.83
C GLY A 231 4.24 -21.52 -0.36
N GLY A 232 5.01 -20.47 -0.09
CA GLY A 232 5.43 -20.07 1.27
C GLY A 232 6.91 -20.26 1.53
N GLU A 233 7.67 -20.80 0.57
CA GLU A 233 9.09 -21.15 0.64
C GLU A 233 10.07 -19.95 0.70
N VAL A 234 9.58 -18.76 1.05
CA VAL A 234 10.43 -17.56 1.24
C VAL A 234 10.25 -17.05 2.66
N THR A 235 11.28 -17.21 3.48
CA THR A 235 11.40 -16.58 4.79
C THR A 235 11.56 -15.08 4.60
N LYS A 236 10.69 -14.28 5.24
CA LYS A 236 10.77 -12.81 5.26
C LYS A 236 10.65 -12.35 6.70
N GLN A 237 11.69 -11.71 7.22
CA GLN A 237 11.79 -11.25 8.59
C GLN A 237 12.04 -9.75 8.60
N TYR A 238 11.32 -9.05 9.48
CA TYR A 238 11.34 -7.60 9.60
C TYR A 238 11.72 -7.22 11.02
N LEU A 239 12.45 -6.12 11.19
CA LEU A 239 12.56 -5.44 12.48
C LEU A 239 11.51 -4.33 12.52
N CYS A 240 10.78 -4.24 13.64
CA CYS A 240 9.76 -3.23 13.86
C CYS A 240 9.69 -2.84 15.35
N LEU A 241 9.38 -1.58 15.65
CA LEU A 241 9.24 -1.11 17.02
C LEU A 241 7.76 -0.98 17.35
N MET A 242 7.25 -1.85 18.22
CA MET A 242 5.87 -1.80 18.73
C MET A 242 5.75 -0.85 19.92
N LEU A 243 4.65 -0.12 20.02
CA LEU A 243 4.34 0.68 21.21
C LEU A 243 3.87 -0.21 22.38
N GLY A 244 4.34 0.11 23.58
CA GLY A 244 4.01 -0.62 24.80
C GLY A 244 4.70 -1.98 24.92
N HIS A 245 4.00 -2.89 25.60
CA HIS A 245 4.54 -4.14 26.14
C HIS A 245 3.58 -5.31 25.81
N PRO A 246 3.80 -6.07 24.73
CA PRO A 246 3.06 -7.31 24.49
C PRO A 246 3.24 -8.28 25.67
N SER A 247 2.18 -8.96 26.08
CA SER A 247 2.19 -9.83 27.28
C SER A 247 3.02 -11.11 27.15
N LYS A 248 3.59 -11.38 25.97
CA LYS A 248 4.48 -12.52 25.68
C LYS A 248 5.64 -12.07 24.81
N ALA A 249 6.84 -12.53 25.11
CA ALA A 249 8.02 -12.30 24.27
C ALA A 249 7.99 -13.06 22.91
N LYS A 250 7.07 -14.01 22.74
CA LYS A 250 6.79 -14.70 21.47
C LYS A 250 5.29 -14.96 21.34
N PHE A 251 4.71 -14.65 20.19
CA PHE A 251 3.30 -14.87 19.86
C PHE A 251 3.07 -14.77 18.34
N ASP A 252 1.95 -15.28 17.86
CA ASP A 252 1.46 -15.02 16.50
C ASP A 252 0.21 -14.15 16.51
N VAL A 253 -0.10 -13.56 15.35
CA VAL A 253 -1.37 -12.90 15.08
C VAL A 253 -1.93 -13.48 13.79
N ASN A 254 -2.95 -14.32 13.93
CA ASN A 254 -3.71 -14.94 12.85
C ASN A 254 -5.05 -14.21 12.67
N ALA A 255 -5.08 -13.16 11.85
CA ALA A 255 -6.22 -12.25 11.73
C ALA A 255 -6.51 -11.93 10.25
N PRO A 256 -7.70 -12.25 9.70
CA PRO A 256 -8.00 -12.03 8.29
C PRO A 256 -8.06 -10.53 7.94
N LEU A 257 -7.44 -10.15 6.81
CA LEU A 257 -7.26 -8.75 6.41
C LEU A 257 -8.10 -8.37 5.18
N LEU A 258 -9.07 -7.47 5.37
CA LEU A 258 -9.86 -6.87 4.30
C LEU A 258 -9.23 -5.56 3.83
N LYS A 259 -9.16 -5.36 2.52
CA LYS A 259 -8.66 -4.13 1.89
C LYS A 259 -9.80 -3.34 1.25
N SER A 260 -9.96 -2.10 1.68
CA SER A 260 -10.92 -1.12 1.13
C SER A 260 -10.20 -0.02 0.34
N VAL A 261 -10.99 0.72 -0.44
CA VAL A 261 -10.58 1.96 -1.10
C VAL A 261 -11.59 3.03 -0.66
N MET A 262 -11.10 4.08 -0.03
CA MET A 262 -11.91 5.20 0.46
C MET A 262 -12.18 6.21 -0.66
N GLN A 263 -13.12 7.13 -0.44
CA GLN A 263 -13.24 8.33 -1.28
C GLN A 263 -11.89 9.08 -1.30
N GLY A 264 -11.53 9.66 -2.45
CA GLY A 264 -10.16 10.15 -2.71
C GLY A 264 -9.16 9.06 -3.16
N GLY A 265 -9.53 7.77 -3.11
CA GLY A 265 -8.72 6.67 -3.63
C GLY A 265 -7.65 6.13 -2.65
N GLU A 266 -7.64 6.62 -1.41
CA GLU A 266 -6.74 6.09 -0.39
C GLU A 266 -7.08 4.64 -0.05
N ARG A 267 -6.06 3.81 0.20
CA ARG A 267 -6.22 2.39 0.50
C ARG A 267 -6.12 2.17 1.99
N MET A 268 -7.19 1.64 2.59
CA MET A 268 -7.15 1.15 3.96
C MET A 268 -7.18 -0.38 3.98
N VAL A 269 -6.61 -0.95 5.03
CA VAL A 269 -6.65 -2.37 5.35
C VAL A 269 -7.01 -2.46 6.83
N ARG A 270 -7.98 -3.31 7.18
CA ARG A 270 -8.41 -3.60 8.56
C ARG A 270 -8.53 -5.11 8.76
N VAL A 271 -8.56 -5.56 10.00
CA VAL A 271 -9.04 -6.92 10.34
C VAL A 271 -10.54 -6.99 10.08
N ALA A 272 -11.00 -8.07 9.44
CA ALA A 272 -12.42 -8.41 9.27
C ALA A 272 -12.51 -9.86 8.78
N ASP A 273 -13.54 -10.60 9.21
CA ASP A 273 -13.66 -12.04 8.97
C ASP A 273 -13.77 -12.41 7.49
N ASN A 274 -14.38 -11.54 6.68
CA ASN A 274 -14.42 -11.64 5.22
C ASN A 274 -13.14 -11.15 4.51
N GLY A 275 -12.08 -10.89 5.28
CA GLY A 275 -10.75 -10.57 4.80
C GLY A 275 -9.99 -11.79 4.26
N LYS A 276 -8.74 -11.58 3.83
CA LYS A 276 -7.88 -12.68 3.39
C LYS A 276 -7.10 -13.25 4.58
N PRO A 277 -7.01 -14.58 4.76
CA PRO A 277 -6.18 -15.20 5.78
C PRO A 277 -4.76 -14.61 5.80
N SER A 278 -4.35 -14.19 6.99
CA SER A 278 -3.08 -13.49 7.24
C SER A 278 -2.52 -13.92 8.59
N LEU A 279 -1.24 -14.26 8.60
CA LEU A 279 -0.50 -14.81 9.73
C LEU A 279 0.87 -14.12 9.82
N THR A 280 1.16 -13.55 10.99
CA THR A 280 2.43 -12.90 11.33
C THR A 280 2.91 -13.45 12.66
N PHE A 281 4.14 -13.94 12.72
CA PHE A 281 4.80 -14.36 13.96
C PHE A 281 5.65 -13.22 14.50
N PHE A 282 5.60 -12.97 15.80
CA PHE A 282 6.36 -11.93 16.49
C PHE A 282 7.25 -12.53 17.58
N ARG A 283 8.48 -12.02 17.65
CA ARG A 283 9.48 -12.33 18.68
C ARG A 283 10.09 -11.03 19.19
N GLU A 284 10.12 -10.86 20.50
CA GLU A 284 10.84 -9.77 21.16
C GLU A 284 12.35 -9.95 20.97
N MET A 285 13.02 -8.84 20.65
CA MET A 285 14.48 -8.75 20.48
C MET A 285 15.09 -7.85 21.56
N GLU A 286 14.47 -6.70 21.85
CA GLU A 286 14.98 -5.74 22.85
C GLU A 286 13.86 -4.94 23.52
N GLN A 287 14.12 -4.48 24.75
CA GLN A 287 13.15 -3.83 25.64
C GLN A 287 13.44 -2.35 25.89
N TYR A 288 12.46 -1.48 25.61
CA TYR A 288 12.53 -0.04 25.89
C TYR A 288 11.38 0.41 26.80
N PRO A 289 11.52 1.51 27.57
CA PRO A 289 10.52 1.87 28.59
C PRO A 289 9.09 2.12 28.08
N ALA A 290 8.91 2.45 26.80
CA ALA A 290 7.61 2.68 26.17
C ALA A 290 7.33 1.80 24.94
N ALA A 291 8.20 0.84 24.62
CA ALA A 291 8.17 0.11 23.35
C ALA A 291 8.92 -1.23 23.39
N ARG A 292 8.72 -2.08 22.37
CA ARG A 292 9.50 -3.30 22.14
C ARG A 292 10.02 -3.39 20.71
N LEU A 293 11.30 -3.70 20.55
CA LEU A 293 11.87 -4.06 19.26
C LEU A 293 11.51 -5.51 18.99
N MET A 294 10.73 -5.73 17.94
CA MET A 294 10.17 -7.02 17.58
C MET A 294 10.70 -7.45 16.21
N GLN A 295 11.19 -8.69 16.14
CA GLN A 295 11.28 -9.42 14.90
C GLN A 295 9.87 -9.88 14.48
N ALA A 296 9.46 -9.56 13.26
CA ALA A 296 8.20 -9.98 12.67
C ALA A 296 8.45 -10.87 11.46
N GLN A 297 8.06 -12.15 11.52
CA GLN A 297 8.17 -13.10 10.41
C GLN A 297 6.81 -13.27 9.71
N LEU A 298 6.80 -13.10 8.39
CA LEU A 298 5.58 -13.16 7.58
C LEU A 298 5.28 -14.58 7.07
N GLY A 299 4.33 -15.26 7.71
CA GLY A 299 3.71 -16.48 7.15
C GLY A 299 2.85 -16.21 5.92
N THR A 300 2.46 -14.95 5.68
CA THR A 300 1.68 -14.50 4.51
C THR A 300 2.09 -13.09 4.10
N GLY A 301 1.85 -12.70 2.84
CA GLY A 301 2.20 -11.37 2.33
C GLY A 301 0.99 -10.53 1.92
N ARG A 302 0.26 -9.94 2.89
CA ARG A 302 -0.84 -8.98 2.59
C ARG A 302 -0.38 -7.52 2.69
N THR A 303 -1.18 -6.61 2.15
CA THR A 303 -0.89 -5.15 2.17
C THR A 303 -0.94 -4.64 3.60
N HIS A 304 0.07 -3.88 4.05
CA HIS A 304 0.19 -3.33 5.41
C HIS A 304 0.15 -4.39 6.55
N GLN A 305 0.38 -5.67 6.29
CA GLN A 305 0.03 -6.76 7.22
C GLN A 305 0.58 -6.60 8.65
N ILE A 306 1.90 -6.42 8.79
CA ILE A 306 2.57 -6.28 10.09
C ILE A 306 1.97 -5.09 10.87
N ARG A 307 1.75 -3.98 10.17
CA ARG A 307 1.23 -2.71 10.71
C ARG A 307 -0.17 -2.87 11.28
N VAL A 308 -1.05 -3.54 10.52
CA VAL A 308 -2.45 -3.78 10.92
C VAL A 308 -2.53 -4.83 12.04
N HIS A 309 -1.72 -5.89 11.99
CA HIS A 309 -1.67 -6.91 13.06
C HIS A 309 -1.20 -6.29 14.38
N ALA A 310 -0.12 -5.49 14.32
CA ALA A 310 0.42 -4.75 15.47
C ALA A 310 -0.63 -3.80 16.08
N ALA A 311 -1.30 -3.00 15.26
CA ALA A 311 -2.36 -2.10 15.73
C ALA A 311 -3.60 -2.84 16.27
N HIS A 312 -3.98 -3.96 15.66
CA HIS A 312 -5.13 -4.76 16.07
C HIS A 312 -4.98 -5.33 17.50
N ILE A 313 -3.77 -5.74 17.89
CA ILE A 313 -3.47 -6.21 19.25
C ILE A 313 -3.17 -5.07 20.24
N GLY A 314 -3.41 -3.81 19.87
CA GLY A 314 -3.16 -2.63 20.72
C GLY A 314 -1.71 -2.16 20.78
N HIS A 315 -0.80 -2.79 20.04
CA HIS A 315 0.64 -2.50 20.03
C HIS A 315 1.12 -1.98 18.66
N PRO A 316 0.57 -0.85 18.16
CA PRO A 316 0.86 -0.37 16.80
C PRO A 316 2.34 0.02 16.64
N LEU A 317 2.79 0.14 15.38
CA LEU A 317 4.19 0.46 15.09
C LEU A 317 4.49 1.95 15.32
N ALA A 318 5.64 2.21 15.95
CA ALA A 318 6.21 3.53 16.13
C ALA A 318 6.43 4.23 14.77
N GLY A 319 6.01 5.49 14.68
CA GLY A 319 6.15 6.31 13.47
C GLY A 319 5.19 5.96 12.33
N ASP A 320 4.27 4.99 12.48
CA ASP A 320 3.27 4.69 11.44
C ASP A 320 2.21 5.81 11.38
N PRO A 321 2.13 6.60 10.29
CA PRO A 321 1.22 7.74 10.21
C PRO A 321 -0.26 7.35 9.99
N LYS A 322 -0.54 6.07 9.71
CA LYS A 322 -1.87 5.56 9.34
C LYS A 322 -2.49 4.65 10.40
N TYR A 323 -1.66 3.84 11.07
CA TYR A 323 -2.09 2.89 12.10
C TYR A 323 -1.43 3.11 13.47
N GLY A 324 -0.46 4.04 13.55
CA GLY A 324 0.23 4.40 14.79
C GLY A 324 -0.54 5.35 15.68
N ASP A 325 -0.11 5.42 16.94
CA ASP A 325 -0.60 6.42 17.89
C ASP A 325 -0.08 7.81 17.53
N LYS A 326 -0.98 8.79 17.37
CA LYS A 326 -0.63 10.14 16.89
C LYS A 326 0.16 10.96 17.92
N GLU A 327 -0.05 10.75 19.21
CA GLU A 327 0.64 11.49 20.26
C GLU A 327 2.04 10.94 20.49
N MET A 328 2.18 9.61 20.56
CA MET A 328 3.49 8.97 20.64
C MET A 328 4.31 9.22 19.38
N ASN A 329 3.71 9.20 18.19
CA ASN A 329 4.41 9.57 16.96
C ASN A 329 4.92 11.01 16.98
N LYS A 330 4.20 11.96 17.60
CA LYS A 330 4.71 13.32 17.80
C LYS A 330 5.92 13.32 18.75
N ARG A 331 5.79 12.72 19.94
CA ARG A 331 6.86 12.64 20.95
C ARG A 331 8.11 11.94 20.42
N PHE A 332 7.95 10.89 19.63
CA PHE A 332 9.05 10.16 18.99
C PHE A 332 9.67 10.93 17.83
N LYS A 333 8.91 11.75 17.08
CA LYS A 333 9.48 12.67 16.09
C LYS A 333 10.34 13.74 16.76
N ASP A 334 9.89 14.28 17.89
CA ASP A 334 10.66 15.22 18.73
C ASP A 334 11.94 14.55 19.33
N MET A 335 12.04 13.22 19.25
CA MET A 335 13.22 12.41 19.61
C MET A 335 14.01 11.88 18.38
N GLY A 336 13.63 12.22 17.15
CA GLY A 336 14.36 11.87 15.92
C GLY A 336 13.66 10.89 14.96
N LEU A 337 12.62 10.15 15.40
CA LEU A 337 11.93 9.17 14.55
C LEU A 337 11.04 9.88 13.51
N ASN A 338 11.59 10.10 12.32
CA ASN A 338 10.90 10.83 11.24
C ASN A 338 10.11 9.93 10.26
N ARG A 339 10.10 8.61 10.48
CA ARG A 339 9.37 7.63 9.66
C ARG A 339 8.85 6.45 10.48
N MET A 340 8.07 5.58 9.84
CA MET A 340 7.65 4.30 10.41
C MET A 340 8.86 3.40 10.70
N PHE A 341 8.97 2.91 11.94
CA PHE A 341 9.96 1.93 12.35
C PHE A 341 9.54 0.53 11.86
N LEU A 342 9.78 0.27 10.57
CA LEU A 342 9.61 -1.03 9.93
C LEU A 342 10.67 -1.21 8.85
N HIS A 343 11.49 -2.25 8.97
CA HIS A 343 12.61 -2.55 8.07
C HIS A 343 12.63 -4.05 7.76
N ALA A 344 12.70 -4.40 6.47
CA ALA A 344 12.79 -5.77 5.97
C ALA A 344 14.21 -6.31 6.14
N ALA A 345 14.57 -6.65 7.38
CA ALA A 345 15.93 -7.00 7.79
C ALA A 345 16.51 -8.25 7.11
N HIS A 346 15.68 -9.25 6.79
CA HIS A 346 16.19 -10.51 6.22
C HIS A 346 15.18 -11.18 5.29
N LEU A 347 15.69 -11.75 4.20
CA LEU A 347 14.95 -12.53 3.21
C LEU A 347 15.79 -13.70 2.71
N SER A 348 15.23 -14.91 2.73
CA SER A 348 15.89 -16.14 2.29
C SER A 348 14.92 -17.10 1.60
N PHE A 349 15.42 -17.86 0.63
CA PHE A 349 14.69 -18.80 -0.24
C PHE A 349 15.66 -19.76 -0.93
N GLU A 350 15.14 -20.81 -1.56
CA GLU A 350 15.94 -21.72 -2.40
C GLU A 350 15.46 -21.67 -3.85
N LEU A 351 16.39 -21.58 -4.81
CA LEU A 351 16.09 -21.46 -6.25
C LEU A 351 17.19 -22.15 -7.06
N GLU A 352 16.82 -23.02 -8.01
CA GLU A 352 17.77 -23.82 -8.81
C GLU A 352 18.81 -24.56 -7.93
N ASP A 353 18.29 -25.27 -6.90
CA ASP A 353 19.05 -26.04 -5.90
C ASP A 353 20.14 -25.25 -5.15
N ARG A 354 19.94 -23.93 -5.02
CA ARG A 354 20.81 -23.01 -4.29
C ARG A 354 20.02 -22.23 -3.24
N SER A 355 20.48 -22.29 -1.99
CA SER A 355 19.96 -21.50 -0.89
C SER A 355 20.51 -20.06 -0.95
N TYR A 356 19.62 -19.08 -1.05
CA TYR A 356 19.96 -17.65 -1.05
C TYR A 356 19.53 -17.00 0.27
N SER A 357 20.39 -16.11 0.78
CA SER A 357 20.26 -15.51 2.10
C SER A 357 20.73 -14.05 2.05
N PHE A 358 19.79 -13.11 2.23
CA PHE A 358 20.05 -11.67 2.14
C PHE A 358 19.63 -10.99 3.43
N SER A 359 20.51 -10.15 3.97
CA SER A 359 20.23 -9.34 5.16
C SER A 359 20.56 -7.89 4.86
N ALA A 360 19.69 -6.99 5.29
CA ALA A 360 19.93 -5.56 5.33
C ALA A 360 20.24 -5.14 6.78
N PRO A 361 21.22 -4.26 7.02
CA PRO A 361 21.48 -3.74 8.36
C PRO A 361 20.33 -2.82 8.80
N LEU A 362 20.06 -2.74 10.11
CA LEU A 362 19.14 -1.73 10.63
C LEU A 362 19.71 -0.33 10.29
N PRO A 363 19.03 0.52 9.50
CA PRO A 363 19.61 1.79 9.07
C PRO A 363 19.83 2.74 10.24
N ASP A 364 20.84 3.60 10.11
CA ASP A 364 21.30 4.48 11.19
C ASP A 364 20.17 5.37 11.75
N ASP A 365 19.25 5.85 10.90
CA ASP A 365 18.10 6.67 11.32
C ASP A 365 17.13 5.96 12.29
N LEU A 366 17.14 4.63 12.33
CA LEU A 366 16.41 3.83 13.30
C LEU A 366 17.29 3.42 14.48
N LYS A 367 18.58 3.14 14.25
CA LYS A 367 19.55 2.79 15.29
C LYS A 367 19.78 3.95 16.27
N ASP A 368 20.07 5.15 15.75
CA ASP A 368 20.23 6.38 16.54
C ASP A 368 18.98 6.67 17.38
N PHE A 369 17.80 6.36 16.84
CA PHE A 369 16.55 6.48 17.58
C PHE A 369 16.41 5.45 18.71
N LEU A 370 16.86 4.20 18.53
CA LEU A 370 16.91 3.22 19.62
C LEU A 370 17.87 3.66 20.73
N ASP A 371 19.05 4.18 20.37
CA ASP A 371 20.03 4.71 21.33
C ASP A 371 19.43 5.88 22.12
N VAL A 372 18.77 6.85 21.45
CA VAL A 372 18.05 7.95 22.09
C VAL A 372 16.88 7.46 22.95
N LEU A 373 16.17 6.41 22.54
CA LEU A 373 15.03 5.83 23.26
C LEU A 373 15.48 5.08 24.53
N SER A 374 16.63 4.42 24.52
CA SER A 374 17.20 3.74 25.70
C SER A 374 17.49 4.72 26.85
N VAL A 375 17.96 5.93 26.51
CA VAL A 375 18.30 6.98 27.49
C VAL A 375 17.08 7.82 27.86
N LYS A 376 16.43 8.47 26.87
CA LYS A 376 15.36 9.46 27.10
C LYS A 376 13.99 8.82 27.29
N GLY A 377 13.78 7.59 26.82
CA GLY A 377 12.49 6.90 26.90
C GLY A 377 12.02 6.62 28.32
N LYS A 378 12.90 6.67 29.33
CA LYS A 378 12.61 6.36 30.74
C LYS A 378 11.50 7.21 31.40
N ARG A 379 11.07 8.31 30.76
CA ARG A 379 9.94 9.15 31.19
C ARG A 379 8.68 8.99 30.34
N LEU A 380 8.71 8.13 29.32
CA LEU A 380 7.56 7.82 28.48
C LEU A 380 6.87 6.56 28.98
N ILE A 381 5.55 6.65 29.14
CA ILE A 381 4.67 5.52 29.41
C ILE A 381 3.69 5.46 28.24
N TYR A 382 3.61 4.30 27.58
CA TYR A 382 2.53 4.01 26.64
C TYR A 382 1.49 3.13 27.33
N THR A 383 0.36 3.75 27.67
CA THR A 383 -0.83 3.02 28.14
C THR A 383 -1.58 2.49 26.92
N LEU A 384 -1.95 1.21 26.94
CA LEU A 384 -2.83 0.64 25.92
C LEU A 384 -4.11 1.47 25.79
N PRO A 385 -4.54 1.85 24.57
CA PRO A 385 -5.80 2.55 24.41
C PRO A 385 -6.94 1.66 24.91
N LYS A 386 -7.80 2.21 25.78
CA LYS A 386 -9.03 1.51 26.22
C LYS A 386 -9.77 0.99 24.98
N SER A 387 -10.11 -0.29 24.99
CA SER A 387 -10.52 -1.04 23.80
C SER A 387 -11.60 -0.33 23.00
N ARG A 388 -11.22 0.20 21.83
CA ARG A 388 -12.19 0.53 20.79
C ARG A 388 -12.65 -0.75 20.13
N THR A 389 -13.66 -1.35 20.75
CA THR A 389 -14.78 -1.90 19.97
C THR A 389 -15.25 -0.83 18.98
N ASP A 390 -15.72 -1.26 17.82
CA ASP A 390 -16.23 -0.45 16.69
C ASP A 390 -15.16 0.20 15.78
N PHE A 391 -14.87 -0.47 14.64
CA PHE A 391 -14.17 0.06 13.45
C PHE A 391 -14.45 -0.77 12.18
#